data_AF-A0A2G6CCD7-F1
#
_entry.id   AF-A0A2G6CCD7-F1
#
_cell.length_a   1.000
_cell.length_b   1.000
_cell.length_c   1.000
_cell.angle_alpha   90.00
_cell.angle_beta   90.00
_cell.angle_gamma   90.00
#
_symmetry.space_group_name_H-M   'P 1'
#
loop_
_entity.id
_entity.type
_entity.pdbx_description
1 polymer ?
#
loop_
_entity_poly.entity_id
_entity_poly.type
_entity_poly.pdbx_seq_one_letter_code
_entity_poly.pdbx_strand_id
1 'polypeptide(L)'
;MELVTSTNSVLDQYFNDNTMSIHLKEGVTMLKKEGGPGNWQSVFTPEKIEKKELEALIDTIFSEVEARDDSYMEIDRPMSKVLQLGVYRGGL
;
A
#
# COMPACT_ATOMS: atom_id res chain seq x y z
N MET A 1 -14.08 17.67 10.49
CA MET A 1 -14.35 16.52 9.62
C MET A 1 -13.11 15.66 9.71
N GLU A 2 -13.13 14.70 10.62
CA GLU A 2 -12.00 13.84 10.91
C GLU A 2 -12.03 12.75 9.85
N LEU A 3 -11.17 12.87 8.83
CA LEU A 3 -10.99 11.82 7.85
C LEU A 3 -10.41 10.63 8.60
N VAL A 4 -11.16 9.53 8.62
CA VAL A 4 -10.70 8.26 9.17
C VAL A 4 -9.57 7.78 8.26
N THR A 5 -8.33 8.15 8.57
CA THR A 5 -7.15 7.79 7.77
C THR A 5 -6.49 6.50 8.25
N SER A 6 -6.77 6.05 9.49
CA SER A 6 -6.24 4.79 10.00
C SER A 6 -7.15 3.63 9.62
N THR A 7 -6.70 2.83 8.67
CA THR A 7 -7.33 1.57 8.26
C THR A 7 -7.00 0.41 9.21
N ASN A 8 -6.18 0.68 10.23
CA ASN A 8 -5.65 -0.30 11.17
C ASN A 8 -4.87 -1.40 10.42
N SER A 9 -4.00 -0.95 9.50
CA SER A 9 -3.18 -1.80 8.64
C SER A 9 -1.72 -1.39 8.74
N VAL A 10 -0.81 -2.34 8.54
CA VAL A 10 0.62 -2.10 8.34
C VAL A 10 0.88 -1.08 7.23
N LEU A 11 -0.04 -0.92 6.28
CA LEU A 11 0.11 0.04 5.19
C LEU A 11 -0.06 1.50 5.63
N ASP A 12 -0.72 1.78 6.76
CA ASP A 12 -1.08 3.15 7.19
C ASP A 12 0.18 4.03 7.33
N GLN A 13 1.30 3.44 7.73
CA GLN A 13 2.58 4.15 7.92
C GLN A 13 3.15 4.75 6.62
N TYR A 14 2.70 4.29 5.46
CA TYR A 14 3.20 4.73 4.16
C TYR A 14 2.36 5.85 3.54
N PHE A 15 1.13 6.05 4.02
CA PHE A 15 0.17 7.00 3.47
C PHE A 15 0.03 8.24 4.36
N ASN A 16 -0.10 9.40 3.73
CA ASN A 16 -0.51 10.66 4.34
C ASN A 16 -1.70 11.22 3.54
N ASP A 17 -2.26 12.35 3.95
CA ASP A 17 -3.41 13.00 3.30
C ASP A 17 -3.20 13.31 1.81
N ASN A 18 -1.95 13.37 1.36
CA ASN A 18 -1.56 13.68 -0.02
C ASN A 18 -1.08 12.45 -0.80
N THR A 19 -0.92 11.28 -0.16
CA THR A 19 -0.35 10.09 -0.81
C THR A 19 -1.45 9.30 -1.51
N MET A 20 -1.39 9.22 -2.83
CA MET A 20 -2.37 8.46 -3.63
C MET A 20 -2.00 6.98 -3.75
N SER A 21 -0.71 6.68 -3.89
CA SER A 21 -0.23 5.31 -4.04
C SER A 21 1.26 5.22 -3.74
N ILE A 22 1.69 4.01 -3.36
CA ILE A 22 3.09 3.67 -3.16
C ILE A 22 3.49 2.55 -4.10
N HIS A 23 4.75 2.57 -4.54
CA HIS A 23 5.35 1.53 -5.36
C HIS A 23 6.60 1.03 -4.64
N LEU A 24 6.58 -0.25 -4.29
CA LEU A 24 7.64 -0.93 -3.56
C LEU A 24 8.33 -1.93 -4.48
N LYS A 25 9.67 -1.91 -4.49
CA LYS A 25 10.48 -2.81 -5.30
C LYS A 25 11.81 -3.08 -4.59
N GLU A 26 12.19 -4.35 -4.52
CA GLU A 26 13.47 -4.79 -3.96
C GLU A 26 14.66 -4.03 -4.59
N GLY A 27 15.57 -3.55 -3.73
CA GLY A 27 16.80 -2.87 -4.11
C GLY A 27 16.61 -1.46 -4.67
N VAL A 28 15.39 -0.92 -4.62
CA VAL A 28 15.02 0.40 -5.16
C VAL A 28 14.39 1.25 -4.05
N THR A 29 14.55 2.56 -4.15
CA THR A 29 13.85 3.50 -3.28
C THR A 29 12.35 3.44 -3.51
N MET A 30 11.57 3.64 -2.46
CA MET A 30 10.11 3.71 -2.57
C MET A 30 9.71 4.94 -3.37
N LEU A 31 8.76 4.75 -4.29
CA LEU A 31 8.10 5.85 -4.98
C LEU A 31 6.72 6.06 -4.37
N LYS A 32 6.44 7.28 -3.93
CA LYS A 32 5.11 7.77 -3.57
C LYS A 32 4.60 8.68 -4.67
N LYS A 33 3.33 8.50 -5.06
CA LYS A 33 2.61 9.49 -5.88
C LYS A 33 1.84 10.39 -4.94
N GLU A 34 2.29 11.64 -4.84
CA GLU A 34 1.68 12.62 -3.96
C GLU A 34 0.91 13.69 -4.76
N GLY A 35 -0.32 14.00 -4.36
CA GLY A 35 -1.20 14.95 -5.02
C GLY A 35 -2.61 14.39 -5.24
N GLY A 36 -3.21 14.72 -6.38
CA GLY A 36 -4.55 14.27 -6.75
C GLY A 36 -4.66 13.83 -8.21
N PRO A 37 -5.82 13.30 -8.62
CA PRO A 37 -6.08 12.90 -10.00
C PRO A 37 -5.77 14.06 -10.97
N GLY A 38 -4.91 13.81 -11.96
CA GLY A 38 -4.49 14.81 -12.93
C GLY A 38 -3.45 15.84 -12.45
N ASN A 39 -3.10 15.85 -11.15
CA ASN A 39 -2.09 16.74 -10.59
C ASN A 39 -1.34 16.07 -9.43
N TRP A 40 -0.39 15.19 -9.75
CA TRP A 40 0.45 14.50 -8.78
C TRP A 40 1.93 14.57 -9.17
N GLN A 41 2.80 14.40 -8.18
CA GLN A 41 4.25 14.35 -8.33
C GLN A 41 4.83 13.05 -7.79
N SER A 42 5.97 12.66 -8.34
CA SER A 42 6.76 11.51 -7.88
C SER A 42 7.68 11.95 -6.74
N VAL A 43 7.47 11.39 -5.55
CA VAL A 43 8.32 11.61 -4.37
C VAL A 43 9.04 10.30 -4.03
N PHE A 44 10.37 10.34 -3.93
CA PHE A 44 11.18 9.16 -3.62
C PHE A 44 11.64 9.19 -2.17
N THR A 45 11.62 8.05 -1.49
CA THR A 45 12.30 7.91 -0.20
C THR A 45 13.82 7.87 -0.39
N PRO A 46 14.60 8.30 0.61
CA PRO A 46 16.06 8.22 0.52
C PRO A 46 16.58 6.78 0.59
N GLU A 47 15.87 5.91 1.33
CA GLU A 47 16.28 4.54 1.59
C GLU A 47 15.72 3.57 0.55
N LYS A 48 16.55 2.58 0.19
CA LYS A 48 16.16 1.45 -0.64
C LYS A 48 15.41 0.43 0.20
N ILE A 49 14.45 -0.24 -0.41
CA ILE A 49 13.73 -1.33 0.24
C ILE A 49 14.54 -2.59 0.05
N GLU A 50 14.98 -3.18 1.16
CA GLU A 50 15.68 -4.45 1.13
C GLU A 50 14.71 -5.62 0.95
N LYS A 51 15.19 -6.71 0.35
CA LYS A 51 14.37 -7.90 0.09
C LYS A 51 13.63 -8.38 1.34
N LYS A 52 14.33 -8.45 2.46
CA LYS A 52 13.79 -8.93 3.74
C LYS A 52 12.66 -8.05 4.26
N GLU A 53 12.75 -6.74 4.06
CA GLU A 53 11.72 -5.79 4.48
C GLU A 53 10.47 -5.93 3.61
N LEU A 54 10.67 -6.09 2.30
CA LEU A 54 9.57 -6.31 1.38
C LEU A 54 8.85 -7.63 1.63
N GLU A 55 9.59 -8.72 1.86
CA GLU A 55 9.02 -10.04 2.20
C GLU A 55 8.22 -9.98 3.51
N ALA A 56 8.78 -9.37 4.57
CA ALA A 56 8.09 -9.23 5.84
C ALA A 56 6.80 -8.40 5.73
N LEU A 57 6.82 -7.32 4.92
CA LEU A 57 5.64 -6.52 4.65
C LEU A 57 4.58 -7.33 3.89
N ILE A 58 4.98 -8.09 2.88
CA ILE A 58 4.08 -8.96 2.11
C ILE A 58 3.40 -9.99 3.01
N ASP A 59 4.16 -10.67 3.87
CA ASP A 59 3.61 -11.65 4.82
C ASP A 59 2.62 -11.02 5.80
N THR A 60 2.91 -9.79 6.25
CA THR A 60 2.01 -9.04 7.13
C THR A 60 0.71 -8.67 6.40
N ILE A 61 0.78 -8.21 5.15
CA ILE A 61 -0.40 -7.89 4.33
C ILE A 61 -1.27 -9.13 4.12
N PHE A 62 -0.69 -10.30 3.80
CA PHE A 62 -1.46 -11.53 3.66
C PHE A 62 -2.13 -11.95 4.98
N SER A 63 -1.40 -11.84 6.10
CA SER A 63 -1.95 -12.13 7.42
C SER A 63 -3.12 -11.20 7.77
N GLU A 64 -3.03 -9.92 7.42
CA GLU A 64 -4.14 -8.96 7.59
C GLU A 64 -5.34 -9.33 6.72
N VAL A 65 -5.12 -9.72 5.46
CA VAL A 65 -6.20 -10.12 4.55
C VAL A 65 -6.93 -11.38 5.05
N GLU A 66 -6.23 -12.33 5.65
CA GLU A 66 -6.86 -13.52 6.22
C GLU A 66 -7.63 -13.24 7.51
N ALA A 67 -7.19 -12.24 8.29
CA ALA A 67 -7.77 -11.93 9.60
C ALA A 67 -8.93 -10.93 9.55
N ARG A 68 -9.17 -10.25 8.42
CA ARG A 68 -10.11 -9.13 8.31
C ARG A 68 -11.30 -9.42 7.41
N ASP A 69 -12.49 -9.10 7.90
CA ASP A 69 -13.74 -9.23 7.15
C ASP A 69 -13.92 -8.21 6.01
N ASP A 70 -13.17 -7.09 6.03
CA ASP A 70 -13.21 -6.02 5.03
C ASP A 70 -12.13 -6.17 3.95
N SER A 71 -11.70 -7.41 3.69
CA SER A 71 -10.64 -7.71 2.74
C SER A 71 -10.91 -8.98 1.95
N TYR A 72 -10.37 -9.07 0.73
CA TYR A 72 -10.53 -10.26 -0.12
C TYR A 72 -9.49 -10.31 -1.25
N MET A 73 -9.19 -11.54 -1.70
CA MET A 73 -8.36 -11.80 -2.87
C MET A 73 -9.20 -11.62 -4.15
N GLU A 74 -8.90 -10.61 -4.96
CA GLU A 74 -9.59 -10.37 -6.24
C GLU A 74 -9.04 -11.25 -7.35
N ILE A 75 -7.71 -11.33 -7.45
CA ILE A 75 -7.02 -12.06 -8.50
C ILE A 75 -5.88 -12.84 -7.87
N ASP A 76 -5.87 -14.15 -8.09
CA ASP A 76 -4.73 -15.01 -7.78
C ASP A 76 -4.22 -15.67 -9.06
N ARG A 77 -3.01 -15.28 -9.49
CA ARG A 77 -2.30 -15.85 -10.63
C ARG A 77 -0.87 -16.18 -10.22
N PRO A 78 -0.19 -17.11 -10.91
CA PRO A 78 1.13 -17.61 -10.51
C PRO A 78 2.21 -16.54 -10.25
N MET A 79 2.10 -15.38 -10.89
CA MET A 79 3.10 -14.30 -10.79
C MET A 79 2.52 -12.97 -10.29
N SER A 80 1.23 -12.93 -9.94
CA SER A 80 0.57 -11.68 -9.55
C SER A 80 -0.64 -11.97 -8.68
N LYS A 81 -0.75 -11.26 -7.58
CA LYS A 81 -1.92 -11.26 -6.72
C LYS A 81 -2.47 -9.84 -6.66
N VAL A 82 -3.79 -9.71 -6.70
CA VAL A 82 -4.50 -8.45 -6.47
C VAL A 82 -5.42 -8.69 -5.29
N LEU A 83 -5.25 -7.88 -4.25
CA LEU A 83 -6.03 -7.95 -3.02
C LEU A 83 -6.70 -6.60 -2.78
N GLN A 84 -7.89 -6.66 -2.20
CA GLN A 84 -8.59 -5.52 -1.63
C GLN A 84 -8.41 -5.60 -0.12
N LEU A 85 -7.89 -4.53 0.50
CA LEU A 85 -7.73 -4.42 1.94
C LEU A 85 -8.39 -3.11 2.39
N GLY A 86 -9.53 -3.19 3.07
CA GLY A 86 -10.28 -2.02 3.50
C GLY A 86 -10.46 -0.99 2.38
N VAL A 87 -10.06 0.25 2.65
CA VAL A 87 -10.22 1.40 1.74
C VAL A 87 -9.03 1.63 0.79
N TYR A 88 -8.05 0.71 0.73
CA TYR A 88 -6.81 0.87 -0.07
C TYR A 88 -7.00 0.83 -1.60
N ARG A 89 -8.24 0.67 -2.09
CA ARG A 89 -8.61 0.96 -3.48
C ARG A 89 -9.60 2.11 -3.43
N GLY A 90 -9.12 3.29 -3.83
CA GLY A 90 -9.75 4.55 -3.47
C GLY A 90 -11.16 4.79 -4.01
N GLY A 91 -11.73 5.87 -3.47
CA GLY A 91 -12.86 6.62 -4.01
C GLY A 91 -14.19 6.37 -3.31
N LEU A 92 -14.66 7.35 -2.54
CA LEU A 92 -16.08 7.73 -2.67
C LEU A 92 -16.29 8.27 -4.09
#